data_AF-A0A958HIZ9-F1
#
_entry.id   AF-A0A958HIZ9-F1
#
_cell.length_a   1.000
_cell.length_b   1.000
_cell.length_c   1.000
_cell.angle_alpha   90.00
_cell.angle_beta   90.00
_cell.angle_gamma   90.00
#
_symmetry.space_group_name_H-M   'P 1'
#
loop_
_entity.id
_entity.type
_entity.pdbx_description
1 polymer ?
#
loop_
_entity_poly.entity_id
_entity_poly.type
_entity_poly.pdbx_seq_one_letter_code
_entity_poly.pdbx_strand_id
1 'polypeptide(L)'
;MAPIIAPISEATIDSYNGCLSAVAQERLWLGLVGPADLERSRSFVRANIQLGNPHYVAMDDERVVGWCDITRNKLEGFRHCGELGMGVLKEYRGQGIGERLARAALQQARVARLERVELVVYASNEPAIKLYEKLGFSVEGLHRRARKLDGRYDDVISMALLFEPKLDSLGREVTETGFAAGTIGDLSMRVGEDVRDLHNMGYDWGQITNVARGRMTLEEMWKQGPRRGDKDQQ
;
A
#
# COMPACT_ATOMS: atom_id res chain seq x y z
N MET A 1 -22.68 -12.23 -3.96
CA MET A 1 -21.83 -11.64 -5.04
C MET A 1 -20.37 -11.85 -4.65
N ALA A 2 -19.40 -11.56 -5.52
CA ALA A 2 -17.99 -11.64 -5.11
C ALA A 2 -17.64 -10.40 -4.26
N PRO A 3 -16.89 -10.52 -3.14
CA PRO A 3 -16.54 -9.38 -2.31
C PRO A 3 -15.79 -8.29 -3.09
N ILE A 4 -16.10 -7.03 -2.80
CA ILE A 4 -15.52 -5.84 -3.43
C ILE A 4 -14.30 -5.39 -2.63
N ILE A 5 -13.19 -5.07 -3.30
CA ILE A 5 -12.01 -4.51 -2.62
C ILE A 5 -12.14 -2.99 -2.61
N ALA A 6 -12.05 -2.39 -1.43
CA ALA A 6 -12.15 -0.94 -1.24
C ALA A 6 -11.12 -0.45 -0.21
N PRO A 7 -10.67 0.83 -0.30
CA PRO A 7 -9.89 1.44 0.79
C PRO A 7 -10.68 1.41 2.10
N ILE A 8 -9.99 1.24 3.22
CA ILE A 8 -10.64 1.33 4.53
C ILE A 8 -11.13 2.77 4.78
N SER A 9 -12.23 2.89 5.52
CA SER A 9 -12.79 4.16 5.96
C SER A 9 -13.20 4.11 7.44
N GLU A 10 -13.46 5.27 8.04
CA GLU A 10 -13.97 5.30 9.42
C GLU A 10 -15.29 4.51 9.60
N ALA A 11 -16.14 4.50 8.57
CA ALA A 11 -17.41 3.76 8.60
C ALA A 11 -17.21 2.23 8.66
N THR A 12 -16.07 1.73 8.17
CA THR A 12 -15.78 0.28 8.14
C THR A 12 -15.05 -0.25 9.37
N ILE A 13 -14.66 0.62 10.32
CA ILE A 13 -13.79 0.26 11.46
C ILE A 13 -14.39 -0.87 12.30
N ASP A 14 -15.67 -0.78 12.65
CA ASP A 14 -16.32 -1.74 13.53
C ASP A 14 -16.40 -3.13 12.87
N SER A 15 -16.76 -3.16 11.58
CA SER A 15 -16.82 -4.37 10.76
C SER A 15 -15.42 -4.99 10.56
N TYR A 16 -14.41 -4.15 10.31
CA TYR A 16 -13.00 -4.55 10.27
C TYR A 16 -12.53 -5.15 11.60
N ASN A 17 -12.85 -4.53 12.73
CA ASN A 17 -12.51 -5.04 14.06
C ASN A 17 -13.15 -6.40 14.32
N GLY A 18 -14.40 -6.61 13.89
CA GLY A 18 -15.06 -7.91 13.92
C GLY A 18 -14.34 -8.96 13.09
N CYS A 19 -13.93 -8.61 11.86
CA CYS A 19 -13.14 -9.50 10.99
C CYS A 19 -11.79 -9.86 11.61
N LEU A 20 -11.02 -8.88 12.08
CA LEU A 20 -9.74 -9.08 12.76
C LEU A 20 -9.89 -9.97 14.00
N SER A 21 -10.91 -9.72 14.82
CA SER A 21 -11.23 -10.51 16.00
C SER A 21 -11.52 -11.97 15.66
N ALA A 22 -12.33 -12.22 14.64
CA ALA A 22 -12.67 -13.57 14.22
C ALA A 22 -11.41 -14.35 13.75
N VAL A 23 -10.54 -13.73 12.95
CA VAL A 23 -9.29 -14.36 12.51
C VAL A 23 -8.33 -14.58 13.68
N ALA A 24 -8.22 -13.63 14.61
CA ALA A 24 -7.37 -13.76 15.79
C ALA A 24 -7.84 -14.88 16.74
N GLN A 25 -9.15 -15.06 16.89
CA GLN A 25 -9.75 -16.11 17.72
C GLN A 25 -9.53 -17.52 17.17
N GLU A 26 -9.16 -17.67 15.90
CA GLU A 26 -8.71 -18.96 15.37
C GLU A 26 -7.40 -19.41 16.01
N ARG A 27 -6.57 -18.47 16.53
CA ARG A 27 -5.29 -18.75 17.19
C ARG A 27 -4.29 -19.49 16.29
N LEU A 28 -4.47 -19.41 14.97
CA LEU A 28 -3.62 -20.07 13.98
C LEU A 28 -2.68 -19.11 13.28
N TRP A 29 -3.20 -17.96 12.81
CA TRP A 29 -2.50 -17.16 11.79
C TRP A 29 -1.92 -15.85 12.30
N LEU A 30 -2.45 -15.31 13.40
CA LEU A 30 -2.02 -14.04 13.98
C LEU A 30 -1.31 -14.25 15.32
N GLY A 31 -0.45 -13.30 15.67
CA GLY A 31 0.12 -13.19 17.02
C GLY A 31 -0.90 -12.73 18.06
N LEU A 32 -1.96 -12.06 17.61
CA LEU A 32 -3.13 -11.75 18.43
C LEU A 32 -3.99 -13.02 18.62
N VAL A 33 -4.42 -13.29 19.86
CA VAL A 33 -5.07 -14.57 20.23
C VAL A 33 -6.45 -14.40 20.89
N GLY A 34 -7.07 -13.23 20.73
CA GLY A 34 -8.36 -12.87 21.29
C GLY A 34 -9.02 -11.74 20.50
N PRO A 35 -10.21 -11.26 20.93
CA PRO A 35 -10.88 -10.16 20.25
C PRO A 35 -9.96 -8.94 20.21
N ALA A 36 -9.93 -8.27 19.05
CA ALA A 36 -9.18 -7.05 18.89
C ALA A 36 -9.87 -5.91 19.66
N ASP A 37 -9.07 -5.09 20.32
CA ASP A 37 -9.57 -3.88 20.97
C ASP A 37 -10.07 -2.88 19.91
N LEU A 38 -11.33 -2.45 20.04
CA LEU A 38 -11.98 -1.56 19.09
C LEU A 38 -11.34 -0.17 19.06
N GLU A 39 -10.97 0.39 20.21
CA GLU A 39 -10.33 1.71 20.27
C GLU A 39 -8.91 1.68 19.71
N ARG A 40 -8.19 0.57 19.93
CA ARG A 40 -6.91 0.33 19.26
C ARG A 40 -7.08 0.23 17.74
N SER A 41 -8.12 -0.47 17.29
CA SER A 41 -8.43 -0.61 15.86
C SER A 41 -8.79 0.75 15.25
N ARG A 42 -9.62 1.55 15.93
CA ARG A 42 -9.99 2.90 15.52
C ARG A 42 -8.78 3.82 15.40
N SER A 43 -7.91 3.80 16.41
CA SER A 43 -6.67 4.59 16.43
C SER A 43 -5.72 4.18 15.29
N PHE A 44 -5.58 2.87 15.05
CA PHE A 44 -4.74 2.35 13.96
C PHE A 44 -5.27 2.75 12.58
N VAL A 45 -6.57 2.57 12.33
CA VAL A 45 -7.20 2.94 11.05
C VAL A 45 -7.07 4.44 10.79
N ARG A 46 -7.35 5.29 11.78
CA ARG A 46 -7.20 6.75 11.65
C ARG A 46 -5.76 7.15 11.37
N ALA A 47 -4.79 6.53 12.04
CA ALA A 47 -3.37 6.78 11.78
C ALA A 47 -2.98 6.39 10.35
N ASN A 48 -3.44 5.24 9.84
CA ASN A 48 -3.16 4.83 8.47
C ASN A 48 -3.78 5.77 7.44
N ILE A 49 -5.03 6.21 7.66
CA ILE A 49 -5.69 7.20 6.80
C ILE A 49 -4.90 8.52 6.82
N GLN A 50 -4.56 9.04 8.00
CA GLN A 50 -3.84 10.30 8.15
C GLN A 50 -2.46 10.29 7.49
N LEU A 51 -1.75 9.15 7.57
CA LEU A 51 -0.41 8.98 7.02
C LEU A 51 -0.40 8.52 5.55
N GLY A 52 -1.58 8.29 4.96
CA GLY A 52 -1.70 7.76 3.59
C GLY A 52 -1.14 6.34 3.44
N ASN A 53 -1.07 5.58 4.53
CA ASN A 53 -0.62 4.19 4.50
C ASN A 53 -1.64 3.31 3.75
N PRO A 54 -1.20 2.33 2.93
CA PRO A 54 -2.11 1.38 2.32
C PRO A 54 -2.93 0.62 3.37
N HIS A 55 -4.26 0.64 3.23
CA HIS A 55 -5.15 -0.14 4.06
C HIS A 55 -6.47 -0.39 3.30
N TYR A 56 -6.68 -1.64 2.88
CA TYR A 56 -7.80 -2.07 2.08
C TYR A 56 -8.60 -3.16 2.80
N VAL A 57 -9.90 -3.22 2.51
CA VAL A 57 -10.84 -4.21 3.01
C VAL A 57 -11.58 -4.89 1.85
N ALA A 58 -11.97 -6.14 2.08
CA ALA A 58 -12.87 -6.88 1.21
C ALA A 58 -14.27 -6.81 1.81
N MET A 59 -15.21 -6.23 1.08
CA MET A 59 -16.59 -5.99 1.50
C MET A 59 -17.52 -7.01 0.85
N ASP A 60 -18.26 -7.75 1.65
CA ASP A 60 -19.47 -8.47 1.23
C ASP A 60 -20.67 -7.70 1.79
N ASP A 61 -21.31 -6.92 0.93
CA ASP A 61 -22.24 -5.85 1.30
C ASP A 61 -21.62 -4.89 2.34
N GLU A 62 -22.21 -4.78 3.55
CA GLU A 62 -21.71 -3.92 4.64
C GLU A 62 -20.67 -4.62 5.53
N ARG A 63 -20.37 -5.89 5.28
CA ARG A 63 -19.49 -6.71 6.10
C ARG A 63 -18.07 -6.73 5.54
N VAL A 64 -17.09 -6.41 6.38
CA VAL A 64 -15.68 -6.66 6.10
C VAL A 64 -15.41 -8.15 6.30
N VAL A 65 -14.94 -8.81 5.24
CA VAL A 65 -14.64 -10.26 5.24
C VAL A 65 -13.13 -10.55 5.08
N GLY A 66 -12.33 -9.51 4.90
CA GLY A 66 -10.87 -9.57 4.92
C GLY A 66 -10.27 -8.17 4.84
N TRP A 67 -8.99 -8.07 5.16
CA TRP A 67 -8.24 -6.82 5.09
C TRP A 67 -6.80 -7.07 4.66
N CYS A 68 -6.14 -6.02 4.19
CA CYS A 68 -4.70 -5.94 4.03
C CYS A 68 -4.24 -4.51 4.26
N ASP A 69 -3.24 -4.34 5.11
CA ASP A 69 -2.62 -3.06 5.42
C ASP A 69 -1.10 -3.14 5.23
N ILE A 70 -0.49 -2.00 4.92
CA ILE A 70 0.96 -1.84 4.88
C ILE A 70 1.29 -0.61 5.72
N THR A 71 1.92 -0.83 6.86
CA THR A 71 2.26 0.24 7.80
C THR A 71 3.70 0.68 7.57
N ARG A 72 3.89 1.95 7.20
CA ARG A 72 5.23 2.52 7.04
C ARG A 72 6.00 2.49 8.37
N ASN A 73 7.28 2.13 8.32
CA ASN A 73 8.14 2.21 9.48
C ASN A 73 8.34 3.68 9.92
N LYS A 74 8.32 3.92 11.24
CA LYS A 74 8.39 5.27 11.81
C LYS A 74 9.83 5.78 11.95
N LEU A 75 10.80 4.88 12.02
CA LEU A 75 12.22 5.20 12.18
C LEU A 75 12.76 5.76 10.87
N GLU A 76 13.44 6.90 10.94
CA GLU A 76 13.90 7.67 9.76
C GLU A 76 14.65 6.81 8.74
N GLY A 77 15.63 6.03 9.20
CA GLY A 77 16.43 5.15 8.33
C GLY A 77 15.65 4.00 7.68
N PHE A 78 14.42 3.73 8.12
CA PHE A 78 13.57 2.65 7.61
C PHE A 78 12.27 3.17 7.01
N ARG A 79 12.08 4.49 6.87
CA ARG A 79 10.84 5.08 6.32
C ARG A 79 10.51 4.61 4.90
N HIS A 80 11.50 4.13 4.15
CA HIS A 80 11.32 3.52 2.83
C HIS A 80 10.69 2.12 2.88
N CYS A 81 10.61 1.50 4.06
CA CYS A 81 10.02 0.19 4.31
C CYS A 81 8.59 0.29 4.84
N GLY A 82 7.74 -0.65 4.42
CA GLY A 82 6.41 -0.89 5.00
C GLY A 82 6.23 -2.35 5.42
N GLU A 83 5.55 -2.57 6.55
CA GLU A 83 5.22 -3.90 7.05
C GLU A 83 3.80 -4.28 6.63
N LEU A 84 3.63 -5.41 5.94
CA LEU A 84 2.35 -5.92 5.47
C LEU A 84 1.68 -6.81 6.51
N GLY A 85 0.44 -6.48 6.88
CA GLY A 85 -0.48 -7.30 7.65
C GLY A 85 -1.73 -7.63 6.83
N MET A 86 -2.26 -8.85 6.97
CA MET A 86 -3.52 -9.21 6.31
C MET A 86 -4.23 -10.37 6.98
N GLY A 87 -5.52 -10.52 6.68
CA GLY A 87 -6.31 -11.67 7.07
C GLY A 87 -7.62 -11.74 6.29
N VAL A 88 -8.16 -12.95 6.17
CA VAL A 88 -9.44 -13.23 5.52
C VAL A 88 -10.20 -14.20 6.41
N LEU A 89 -11.50 -13.94 6.59
CA LEU A 89 -12.40 -14.84 7.31
C LEU A 89 -12.37 -16.24 6.72
N LYS A 90 -12.47 -17.27 7.58
CA LYS A 90 -12.29 -18.68 7.21
C LYS A 90 -13.15 -19.10 6.03
N GLU A 91 -14.42 -18.73 6.02
CA GLU A 91 -15.41 -19.07 4.99
C GLU A 91 -15.17 -18.35 3.64
N TYR A 92 -14.30 -17.34 3.60
CA TYR A 92 -13.92 -16.59 2.39
C TYR A 92 -12.54 -16.95 1.84
N ARG A 93 -11.82 -17.88 2.48
CA ARG A 93 -10.49 -18.34 2.01
C ARG A 93 -10.60 -19.23 0.78
N GLY A 94 -9.52 -19.30 0.00
CA GLY A 94 -9.45 -20.11 -1.22
C GLY A 94 -10.18 -19.50 -2.43
N GLN A 95 -10.72 -18.29 -2.31
CA GLN A 95 -11.51 -17.61 -3.35
C GLN A 95 -10.76 -16.44 -4.02
N GLY A 96 -9.43 -16.38 -3.87
CA GLY A 96 -8.59 -15.31 -4.46
C GLY A 96 -8.70 -13.93 -3.79
N ILE A 97 -9.47 -13.79 -2.71
CA ILE A 97 -9.67 -12.51 -2.00
C ILE A 97 -8.36 -11.96 -1.43
N GLY A 98 -7.54 -12.82 -0.80
CA GLY A 98 -6.25 -12.41 -0.24
C GLY A 98 -5.30 -11.83 -1.29
N GLU A 99 -5.27 -12.42 -2.49
CA GLU A 99 -4.47 -11.90 -3.60
C GLU A 99 -4.96 -10.53 -4.07
N ARG A 100 -6.27 -10.35 -4.23
CA ARG A 100 -6.85 -9.06 -4.65
C ARG A 100 -6.58 -7.96 -3.62
N LEU A 101 -6.69 -8.27 -2.32
CA LEU A 101 -6.36 -7.35 -1.22
C LEU A 101 -4.89 -6.93 -1.26
N ALA A 102 -3.98 -7.90 -1.30
CA ALA A 102 -2.55 -7.64 -1.28
C ALA A 102 -2.10 -6.86 -2.52
N ARG A 103 -2.64 -7.16 -3.71
CA ARG A 103 -2.36 -6.38 -4.93
C ARG A 103 -2.78 -4.92 -4.81
N ALA A 104 -3.97 -4.65 -4.26
CA ALA A 104 -4.43 -3.28 -4.05
C ALA A 104 -3.52 -2.52 -3.07
N ALA A 105 -3.16 -3.15 -1.95
CA ALA A 105 -2.26 -2.55 -0.97
C ALA A 105 -0.85 -2.29 -1.54
N LEU A 106 -0.28 -3.25 -2.27
CA LEU A 106 1.03 -3.11 -2.91
C LEU A 106 1.05 -2.03 -4.00
N GLN A 107 -0.05 -1.87 -4.75
CA GLN A 107 -0.18 -0.79 -5.73
C GLN A 107 -0.13 0.58 -5.03
N GLN A 108 -0.86 0.76 -3.93
CA GLN A 108 -0.79 2.00 -3.16
C GLN A 108 0.59 2.19 -2.51
N ALA A 109 1.25 1.11 -2.06
CA ALA A 109 2.62 1.18 -1.53
C ALA A 109 3.62 1.75 -2.56
N ARG A 110 3.51 1.35 -3.83
CA ARG A 110 4.30 1.93 -4.94
C ARG A 110 4.02 3.41 -5.12
N VAL A 111 2.74 3.81 -5.15
CA VAL A 111 2.34 5.23 -5.25
C VAL A 111 2.89 6.05 -4.08
N ALA A 112 2.89 5.47 -2.88
CA ALA A 112 3.44 6.05 -1.66
C ALA A 112 4.97 6.07 -1.62
N ARG A 113 5.68 5.67 -2.68
CA ARG A 113 7.15 5.57 -2.73
C ARG A 113 7.74 4.76 -1.58
N LEU A 114 7.07 3.67 -1.19
CA LEU A 114 7.80 2.63 -0.48
C LEU A 114 8.77 1.99 -1.49
N GLU A 115 9.94 1.60 -1.01
CA GLU A 115 10.96 0.89 -1.80
C GLU A 115 10.97 -0.59 -1.43
N ARG A 116 10.44 -0.91 -0.24
CA ARG A 116 10.41 -2.24 0.32
C ARG A 116 9.10 -2.49 1.07
N VAL A 117 8.51 -3.66 0.85
CA VAL A 117 7.42 -4.18 1.68
C VAL A 117 7.86 -5.50 2.27
N GLU A 118 7.77 -5.63 3.59
CA GLU A 118 8.21 -6.80 4.33
C GLU A 118 7.09 -7.38 5.17
N LEU A 119 7.19 -8.66 5.49
CA LEU A 119 6.24 -9.37 6.33
C LEU A 119 6.91 -10.52 7.07
N VAL A 120 6.23 -11.01 8.09
CA VAL A 120 6.53 -12.27 8.74
C VAL A 120 5.33 -13.21 8.64
N VAL A 121 5.61 -14.49 8.45
CA VAL A 121 4.58 -15.52 8.31
C VAL A 121 5.00 -16.77 9.07
N TYR A 122 4.06 -17.45 9.73
CA TYR A 122 4.36 -18.73 10.37
C TYR A 122 4.73 -19.78 9.33
N ALA A 123 5.76 -20.58 9.60
CA ALA A 123 6.23 -21.60 8.68
C ALA A 123 5.16 -22.65 8.37
N SER A 124 4.23 -22.88 9.31
CA SER A 124 3.06 -23.74 9.12
C SER A 124 1.97 -23.17 8.20
N ASN A 125 2.04 -21.89 7.83
CA ASN A 125 1.04 -21.21 7.00
C ASN A 125 1.39 -21.28 5.50
N GLU A 126 1.46 -22.51 4.97
CA GLU A 126 1.75 -22.76 3.54
C GLU A 126 0.85 -21.97 2.56
N PRO A 127 -0.47 -21.79 2.82
CA PRO A 127 -1.31 -21.02 1.90
C PRO A 127 -0.88 -19.55 1.79
N ALA A 128 -0.48 -18.92 2.90
CA ALA A 128 -0.01 -17.54 2.88
C ALA A 128 1.37 -17.43 2.22
N ILE A 129 2.28 -18.37 2.51
CA ILE A 129 3.62 -18.41 1.87
C ILE A 129 3.49 -18.47 0.35
N LYS A 130 2.67 -19.40 -0.17
CA LYS A 130 2.41 -19.53 -1.62
C LYS A 130 1.81 -18.26 -2.22
N LEU A 131 0.94 -17.57 -1.49
CA LEU A 131 0.39 -16.29 -1.91
C LEU A 131 1.49 -15.23 -2.02
N TYR A 132 2.34 -15.09 -1.01
CA TYR A 132 3.41 -14.10 -1.00
C TYR A 132 4.45 -14.38 -2.09
N GLU A 133 4.86 -15.64 -2.28
CA GLU A 133 5.72 -16.06 -3.40
C GLU A 133 5.11 -15.70 -4.76
N LYS A 134 3.81 -15.98 -4.97
CA LYS A 134 3.09 -15.60 -6.19
C LYS A 134 3.07 -14.08 -6.43
N LEU A 135 3.09 -13.28 -5.37
CA LEU A 135 3.14 -11.82 -5.44
C LEU A 135 4.58 -11.27 -5.60
N GLY A 136 5.59 -12.13 -5.64
CA GLY A 136 6.98 -11.78 -5.85
C GLY A 136 7.80 -11.56 -4.57
N PHE A 137 7.25 -11.87 -3.40
CA PHE A 137 8.03 -11.84 -2.15
C PHE A 137 9.06 -12.96 -2.15
N SER A 138 10.27 -12.64 -1.68
CA SER A 138 11.36 -13.59 -1.47
C SER A 138 11.57 -13.86 0.02
N VAL A 139 11.96 -15.09 0.37
CA VAL A 139 12.35 -15.44 1.74
C VAL A 139 13.71 -14.83 2.07
N GLU A 140 13.82 -14.21 3.23
CA GLU A 140 15.05 -13.57 3.71
C GLU A 140 15.56 -14.16 5.04
N GLY A 141 14.75 -14.95 5.75
CA GLY A 141 15.19 -15.56 7.00
C GLY A 141 14.19 -16.51 7.64
N LEU A 142 14.71 -17.33 8.56
CA LEU A 142 13.95 -18.25 9.39
C LEU A 142 14.26 -18.01 10.88
N HIS A 143 13.25 -17.67 11.65
CA HIS A 143 13.31 -17.51 13.09
C HIS A 143 12.77 -18.78 13.76
N ARG A 144 13.68 -19.64 14.20
CA ARG A 144 13.33 -20.91 14.84
C ARG A 144 12.62 -20.68 16.17
N ARG A 145 11.51 -21.38 16.40
CA ARG A 145 10.72 -21.35 17.65
C ARG A 145 10.28 -19.94 18.05
N ALA A 146 10.11 -19.05 17.07
CA ALA A 146 9.80 -17.65 17.28
C ALA A 146 8.40 -17.42 17.85
N ARG A 147 7.46 -18.33 17.58
CA ARG A 147 6.12 -18.33 18.18
C ARG A 147 6.03 -19.46 19.19
N LYS A 148 5.43 -19.19 20.35
CA LYS A 148 4.97 -20.21 21.30
C LYS A 148 3.53 -19.94 21.70
N LEU A 149 2.62 -20.86 21.40
CA LEU A 149 1.21 -20.78 21.82
C LEU A 149 0.73 -22.15 22.28
N ASP A 150 0.03 -22.20 23.41
CA ASP A 150 -0.53 -23.43 23.99
C ASP A 150 0.52 -24.55 24.12
N GLY A 151 1.75 -24.18 24.49
CA GLY A 151 2.89 -25.09 24.64
C GLY A 151 3.55 -25.53 23.33
N ARG A 152 2.99 -25.19 22.17
CA ARG A 152 3.50 -25.56 20.84
C ARG A 152 4.31 -24.42 20.25
N TYR A 153 5.42 -24.78 19.62
CA TYR A 153 6.28 -23.82 18.93
C TYR A 153 5.97 -23.81 17.44
N ASP A 154 6.13 -22.65 16.82
CA ASP A 154 6.15 -22.48 15.38
C ASP A 154 7.33 -21.60 14.98
N ASP A 155 7.88 -21.88 13.82
CA ASP A 155 8.92 -21.06 13.21
C ASP A 155 8.26 -19.88 12.48
N VAL A 156 9.00 -18.79 12.33
CA VAL A 156 8.55 -17.61 11.57
C VAL A 156 9.49 -17.40 10.41
N ILE A 157 8.95 -17.24 9.22
CA ILE A 157 9.67 -16.90 7.99
C ILE A 157 9.55 -15.39 7.77
N SER A 158 10.68 -14.72 7.56
CA SER A 158 10.71 -13.33 7.08
C SER A 158 10.72 -13.33 5.56
N MET A 159 9.86 -12.52 4.95
CA MET A 159 9.81 -12.34 3.50
C MET A 159 9.73 -10.86 3.15
N ALA A 160 10.24 -10.51 1.96
CA ALA A 160 10.14 -9.15 1.45
C ALA A 160 9.98 -9.08 -0.06
N LEU A 161 9.34 -8.01 -0.52
CA LEU A 161 9.26 -7.58 -1.90
C LEU A 161 9.97 -6.22 -1.99
N LEU A 162 10.94 -6.13 -2.89
CA LEU A 162 11.61 -4.88 -3.24
C LEU A 162 10.94 -4.29 -4.48
N PHE A 163 10.61 -3.01 -4.41
CA PHE A 163 10.22 -2.25 -5.60
C PHE A 163 11.50 -1.72 -6.24
N GLU A 164 12.06 -2.50 -7.17
CA GLU A 164 13.23 -2.05 -7.91
C GLU A 164 12.90 -0.74 -8.65
N PRO A 165 13.74 0.30 -8.53
CA PRO A 165 13.66 1.43 -9.43
C PRO A 165 13.94 0.90 -10.83
N LYS A 166 12.98 1.07 -11.75
CA LYS A 166 13.31 0.86 -13.16
C LYS A 166 14.32 1.94 -13.53
N LEU A 167 15.46 1.56 -14.09
CA LEU A 167 16.45 2.50 -14.58
C LEU A 167 16.34 2.61 -16.10
N ASP A 168 16.48 3.82 -16.65
CA ASP A 168 16.63 4.01 -18.09
C ASP A 168 18.03 3.57 -18.56
N SER A 169 18.27 3.65 -19.88
CA SER A 169 19.56 3.30 -20.50
C SER A 169 20.73 4.19 -20.04
N LEU A 170 20.48 5.25 -19.27
CA LEU A 170 21.46 6.17 -18.71
C LEU A 170 21.58 6.00 -17.18
N GLY A 171 20.93 4.99 -16.59
CA GLY A 171 20.99 4.70 -15.16
C GLY A 171 20.13 5.61 -14.28
N ARG A 172 19.15 6.32 -14.87
CA ARG A 172 18.24 7.22 -14.13
C ARG A 172 16.94 6.51 -13.79
N GLU A 173 16.39 6.76 -12.61
CA GLU A 173 15.10 6.19 -12.22
C GLU A 173 13.96 6.65 -13.14
N VAL A 174 13.23 5.68 -13.67
CA VAL A 174 12.01 5.83 -14.44
C VAL A 174 10.85 5.16 -13.71
N THR A 175 9.69 5.78 -13.76
CA THR A 175 8.48 5.25 -13.13
C THR A 175 7.79 4.23 -14.05
N GLU A 176 6.75 3.55 -13.59
CA GLU A 176 6.07 2.48 -14.34
C GLU A 176 5.54 2.92 -15.72
N THR A 177 5.31 4.22 -15.92
CA THR A 177 4.90 4.84 -17.19
C THR A 177 6.04 5.03 -18.19
N GLY A 178 7.30 4.74 -17.81
CA GLY A 178 8.48 4.93 -18.64
C GLY A 178 9.01 6.37 -18.66
N PHE A 179 8.48 7.26 -17.82
CA PHE A 179 8.92 8.64 -17.70
C PHE A 179 9.81 8.83 -16.47
N ALA A 180 10.69 9.83 -16.51
CA ALA A 180 11.51 10.18 -15.36
C ALA A 180 10.64 10.62 -14.17
N ALA A 181 11.05 10.26 -12.96
CA ALA A 181 10.36 10.68 -11.73
C ALA A 181 10.26 12.22 -11.66
N GLY A 182 9.08 12.74 -11.27
CA GLY A 182 8.81 14.18 -11.16
C GLY A 182 8.38 14.88 -12.45
N THR A 183 8.10 14.13 -13.52
CA THR A 183 7.57 14.65 -14.80
C THR A 183 6.04 14.54 -14.88
N ILE A 184 5.41 15.20 -15.85
CA ILE A 184 3.96 15.05 -16.09
C ILE A 184 3.56 13.61 -16.43
N GLY A 185 4.45 12.82 -17.04
CA GLY A 185 4.21 11.39 -17.26
C GLY A 185 4.19 10.55 -15.98
N ASP A 186 4.85 11.01 -14.91
CA ASP A 186 4.79 10.46 -13.55
C ASP A 186 3.50 10.89 -12.81
N LEU A 187 2.95 12.08 -13.12
CA LEU A 187 1.72 12.61 -12.50
C LEU A 187 0.45 11.81 -12.83
N SER A 188 0.30 11.30 -14.06
CA SER A 188 -0.95 10.60 -14.45
C SER A 188 -1.27 9.36 -13.60
N MET A 189 -0.27 8.77 -12.91
CA MET A 189 -0.44 7.65 -11.99
C MET A 189 -0.49 8.06 -10.51
N ARG A 190 -0.12 9.30 -10.19
CA ARG A 190 -0.12 9.84 -8.83
C ARG A 190 -1.36 10.69 -8.63
N VAL A 191 -2.53 10.05 -8.60
CA VAL A 191 -3.76 10.61 -8.03
C VAL A 191 -4.10 12.03 -8.50
N GLY A 192 -4.86 12.15 -9.60
CA GLY A 192 -5.86 13.22 -9.75
C GLY A 192 -5.43 14.61 -10.19
N GLU A 193 -4.18 14.85 -10.63
CA GLU A 193 -3.80 16.12 -11.26
C GLU A 193 -3.57 15.92 -12.76
N ASP A 194 -4.61 16.22 -13.56
CA ASP A 194 -4.51 16.25 -15.04
C ASP A 194 -3.71 17.50 -15.47
N VAL A 195 -3.08 17.46 -16.64
CA VAL A 195 -2.45 18.62 -17.29
C VAL A 195 -3.40 19.81 -17.38
N ARG A 196 -4.70 19.52 -17.52
CA ARG A 196 -5.78 20.51 -17.49
C ARG A 196 -5.91 21.22 -16.15
N ASP A 197 -5.68 20.52 -15.05
CA ASP A 197 -5.76 21.09 -13.70
C ASP A 197 -4.61 22.06 -13.44
N LEU A 198 -3.38 21.72 -13.87
CA LEU A 198 -2.23 22.63 -13.80
C LEU A 198 -2.46 23.92 -14.59
N HIS A 199 -3.08 23.81 -15.78
CA HIS A 199 -3.46 24.99 -16.56
C HIS A 199 -4.54 25.82 -15.85
N ASN A 200 -5.55 25.16 -15.26
CA ASN A 200 -6.59 25.83 -14.46
C ASN A 200 -6.03 26.52 -13.21
N MET A 201 -4.94 26.00 -12.64
CA MET A 201 -4.19 26.61 -11.53
C MET A 201 -3.32 27.80 -11.96
N GLY A 202 -3.34 28.18 -13.25
CA GLY A 202 -2.70 29.38 -13.77
C GLY A 202 -1.26 29.20 -14.26
N TYR A 203 -0.76 27.97 -14.36
CA TYR A 203 0.53 27.68 -14.98
C TYR A 203 0.41 27.71 -16.50
N ASP A 204 1.35 28.37 -17.17
CA ASP A 204 1.33 28.48 -18.62
C ASP A 204 1.78 27.16 -19.31
N TRP A 205 1.45 27.02 -20.60
CA TRP A 205 1.84 25.86 -21.38
C TRP A 205 3.35 25.67 -21.52
N GLY A 206 4.15 26.72 -21.40
CA GLY A 206 5.61 26.63 -21.39
C GLY A 206 6.15 25.98 -20.12
N GLN A 207 5.64 26.37 -18.95
CA GLN A 207 5.94 25.75 -17.66
C GLN A 207 5.56 24.27 -17.67
N ILE A 208 4.31 23.99 -18.05
CA ILE A 208 3.77 22.63 -18.16
C ILE A 208 4.61 21.80 -19.16
N THR A 209 4.90 22.32 -20.34
CA THR A 209 5.67 21.60 -21.37
C THR A 209 7.12 21.31 -20.92
N ASN A 210 7.74 22.22 -20.16
CA ASN A 210 9.08 21.99 -19.63
C ASN A 210 9.10 20.86 -18.60
N VAL A 211 8.06 20.75 -17.76
CA VAL A 211 7.89 19.61 -16.84
C VAL A 211 7.59 18.31 -17.59
N ALA A 212 6.71 18.34 -18.60
CA ALA A 212 6.41 17.17 -19.43
C ALA A 212 7.65 16.62 -20.15
N ARG A 213 8.55 17.50 -20.57
CA ARG A 213 9.79 17.13 -21.27
C ARG A 213 10.96 16.84 -20.34
N GLY A 214 10.76 16.84 -19.01
CA GLY A 214 11.81 16.61 -18.02
C GLY A 214 12.91 17.67 -18.01
N ARG A 215 12.62 18.87 -18.52
CA ARG A 215 13.54 20.03 -18.51
C ARG A 215 13.41 20.87 -17.24
N MET A 216 12.41 20.57 -16.42
CA MET A 216 12.07 21.24 -15.17
C MET A 216 11.33 20.24 -14.28
N THR A 217 11.57 20.27 -12.98
CA THR A 217 10.81 19.52 -11.98
C THR A 217 9.56 20.30 -11.53
N LEU A 218 8.55 19.63 -10.98
CA LEU A 218 7.38 20.31 -10.42
C LEU A 218 7.73 21.25 -9.26
N GLU A 219 8.69 20.88 -8.43
CA GLU A 219 9.13 21.73 -7.32
C GLU A 219 9.74 23.05 -7.83
N GLU A 220 10.54 22.99 -8.89
CA GLU A 220 11.06 24.17 -9.58
C GLU A 220 9.96 24.99 -10.25
N MET A 221 8.93 24.34 -10.80
CA MET A 221 7.78 25.01 -11.40
C MET A 221 6.94 25.74 -10.34
N TRP A 222 6.66 25.12 -9.20
CA TRP A 222 5.92 25.73 -8.09
C TRP A 222 6.69 26.88 -7.45
N LYS A 223 8.01 26.75 -7.31
CA LYS A 223 8.89 27.86 -6.89
C LYS A 223 8.83 29.06 -7.83
N GLN A 224 8.60 28.83 -9.13
CA GLN A 224 8.42 29.90 -10.11
C GLN A 224 7.04 30.54 -10.09
N GLY A 225 6.04 29.87 -9.49
CA GLY A 225 4.65 30.31 -9.43
C GLY A 225 3.94 30.30 -10.80
N PRO A 226 2.61 30.48 -10.83
CA PRO A 226 1.83 30.58 -12.06
C PRO A 226 2.18 31.83 -12.87
N ARG A 227 2.27 31.69 -14.21
CA ARG A 227 2.61 32.77 -15.15
C ARG A 227 1.51 33.00 -16.18
N ARG A 228 0.31 33.37 -15.72
CA ARG A 228 -0.80 33.71 -16.62
C ARG A 228 -0.33 34.67 -17.73
N GLY A 229 -0.38 34.21 -18.98
CA GLY A 229 -0.25 35.07 -20.15
C GLY A 229 -1.59 35.76 -20.41
N ASP A 230 -1.56 37.07 -20.57
CA ASP A 230 -2.69 37.96 -20.91
C ASP A 230 -3.25 37.69 -22.33
N LYS A 231 -3.66 36.46 -22.65
CA LYS A 231 -4.10 36.08 -24.01
C LYS A 231 -5.46 35.42 -24.14
N ASP A 232 -6.27 35.40 -23.08
CA ASP A 232 -7.67 34.93 -23.13
C ASP A 232 -8.68 36.09 -22.92
N GLN A 233 -8.44 37.22 -23.60
CA GLN A 233 -9.47 38.22 -23.92
C GLN A 233 -9.50 38.42 -25.44
N GLN A 234 -10.10 37.47 -26.16
CA GLN A 234 -10.75 37.72 -27.46
C GLN A 234 -11.72 36.61 -27.82
#